data_AF-A0A1G6G2D4-F1
#
_entry.id   AF-A0A1G6G2D4-F1
#
_cell.length_a   1.000
_cell.length_b   1.000
_cell.length_c   1.000
_cell.angle_alpha   90.00
_cell.angle_beta   90.00
_cell.angle_gamma   90.00
#
_symmetry.space_group_name_H-M   'P 1'
#
loop_
_entity.id
_entity.type
_entity.pdbx_description
1 polymer ?
#
loop_
_entity_poly.entity_id
_entity_poly.type
_entity_poly.pdbx_seq_one_letter_code
_entity_poly.pdbx_strand_id
1 'polypeptide(L)'
;MKKTSRLLADAMKPILDKIELGKTAPWNFTASDGTVITGKMCLSPDFDPNKKYPLIVYYYGGTTPTTRGIGIPYCAQLFASRDYVVYVIQPSGTIAFSQEFSAHHVNAWRKRTANDIIEGTKLFTKQGSLFNIDKINTPLLLLHDTVDTYVPIGENIQLFNALKI
;
A
#
# COMPACT_ATOMS: atom_id res chain seq x y z
N MET A 1 31.52 20.16 -9.83
CA MET A 1 30.64 20.78 -10.84
C MET A 1 29.20 20.71 -10.36
N LYS A 2 28.53 21.85 -10.13
CA LYS A 2 27.09 21.88 -9.83
C LYS A 2 26.34 21.40 -11.08
N LYS A 3 25.74 20.21 -11.03
CA LYS A 3 24.84 19.75 -12.09
C LYS A 3 23.54 20.54 -11.97
N THR A 4 23.24 21.38 -12.95
CA THR A 4 21.93 22.03 -13.07
C THR A 4 21.04 21.14 -13.94
N SER A 5 19.85 20.81 -13.43
CA SER A 5 18.80 20.15 -14.21
C SER A 5 17.94 21.21 -14.92
N ARG A 6 17.52 20.93 -16.16
CA ARG A 6 16.57 21.76 -16.92
C ARG A 6 15.44 20.87 -17.44
N LEU A 7 14.18 21.25 -17.17
CA LEU A 7 13.01 20.58 -17.75
C LEU A 7 12.99 20.82 -19.27
N LEU A 8 12.88 19.74 -20.05
CA LEU A 8 12.80 19.83 -21.52
C LEU A 8 11.36 19.76 -22.04
N ALA A 9 10.52 18.94 -21.42
CA ALA A 9 9.12 18.78 -21.75
C ALA A 9 8.33 18.26 -20.54
N ASP A 10 7.06 18.64 -20.46
CA ASP A 10 6.09 18.09 -19.51
C ASP A 10 4.81 17.73 -20.28
N ALA A 11 4.79 16.52 -20.83
CA ALA A 11 3.67 16.03 -21.63
C ALA A 11 2.39 15.84 -20.81
N MET A 12 2.50 15.71 -19.49
CA MET A 12 1.36 15.47 -18.59
C MET A 12 0.79 16.76 -18.02
N LYS A 13 1.48 17.91 -18.17
CA LYS A 13 1.03 19.22 -17.69
C LYS A 13 -0.45 19.54 -17.98
N PRO A 14 -0.99 19.37 -19.21
CA PRO A 14 -2.38 19.73 -19.49
C PRO A 14 -3.42 18.88 -18.73
N ILE A 15 -3.00 17.71 -18.26
CA ILE A 15 -3.82 16.78 -17.46
C ILE A 15 -3.61 17.09 -15.98
N LEU A 16 -2.36 17.14 -15.51
CA LEU A 16 -2.03 17.30 -14.10
C LEU A 16 -2.38 18.68 -13.53
N ASP A 17 -2.34 19.75 -14.34
CA ASP A 17 -2.77 21.09 -13.91
C ASP A 17 -4.25 21.13 -13.50
N LYS A 18 -5.06 20.16 -13.94
CA LYS A 18 -6.50 20.07 -13.64
C LYS A 18 -6.81 19.12 -12.47
N ILE A 19 -5.78 18.50 -11.88
CA ILE A 19 -5.93 17.49 -10.85
C ILE A 19 -5.29 17.99 -9.58
N GLU A 20 -6.10 18.09 -8.52
CA GLU A 20 -5.57 18.29 -7.18
C GLU A 20 -5.17 16.93 -6.59
N LEU A 21 -3.88 16.77 -6.29
CA LEU A 21 -3.37 15.55 -5.70
C LEU A 21 -3.50 15.59 -4.18
N GLY A 22 -3.87 14.46 -3.63
CA GLY A 22 -3.91 14.24 -2.19
C GLY A 22 -2.54 14.34 -1.53
N LYS A 23 -2.54 14.80 -0.27
CA LYS A 23 -1.31 14.93 0.51
C LYS A 23 -0.72 13.54 0.78
N THR A 24 0.57 13.38 0.51
CA THR A 24 1.33 12.19 0.89
C THR A 24 2.40 12.54 1.91
N ALA A 25 2.52 11.70 2.95
CA ALA A 25 3.52 11.88 4.00
C ALA A 25 4.13 10.53 4.38
N PRO A 26 5.43 10.47 4.72
CA PRO A 26 6.02 9.27 5.28
C PRO A 26 5.27 8.81 6.54
N TRP A 27 5.07 7.51 6.65
CA TRP A 27 4.60 6.88 7.88
C TRP A 27 5.36 5.56 8.04
N ASN A 28 6.38 5.60 8.88
CA ASN A 28 7.27 4.48 9.14
C ASN A 28 7.01 3.98 10.56
N PHE A 29 7.30 2.71 10.81
CA PHE A 29 7.28 2.16 12.16
C PHE A 29 8.45 1.19 12.35
N THR A 30 8.80 0.95 13.61
CA THR A 30 9.70 -0.12 14.00
C THR A 30 8.85 -1.31 14.42
N ALA A 31 9.01 -2.43 13.71
CA ALA A 31 8.34 -3.67 14.03
C ALA A 31 8.87 -4.25 15.35
N SER A 32 8.11 -5.18 15.93
CA SER A 32 8.43 -5.87 17.18
C SER A 32 9.79 -6.59 17.18
N ASP A 33 10.32 -6.95 16.01
CA ASP A 33 11.64 -7.55 15.84
C ASP A 33 12.80 -6.53 15.67
N GLY A 34 12.49 -5.23 15.75
CA GLY A 34 13.44 -4.13 15.58
C GLY A 34 13.60 -3.64 14.14
N THR A 35 12.98 -4.29 13.16
CA THR A 35 13.06 -3.88 11.75
C THR A 35 12.31 -2.58 11.52
N VAL A 36 12.94 -1.60 10.86
CA VAL A 36 12.25 -0.38 10.44
C VAL A 36 11.53 -0.64 9.13
N ILE A 37 10.20 -0.57 9.17
CA ILE A 37 9.33 -0.73 8.01
C ILE A 37 8.97 0.65 7.47
N THR A 38 9.26 0.85 6.19
CA THR A 38 8.94 2.11 5.50
C THR A 38 7.51 2.08 5.00
N GLY A 39 6.81 3.20 5.15
CA GLY A 39 5.50 3.39 4.57
C GLY A 39 5.22 4.86 4.25
N LYS A 40 4.06 5.09 3.66
CA LYS A 40 3.51 6.42 3.42
C LYS A 40 2.00 6.40 3.57
N MET A 41 1.48 7.49 4.11
CA MET A 41 0.05 7.78 4.10
C MET A 41 -0.27 8.64 2.88
N CYS A 42 -1.37 8.34 2.20
CA CYS A 42 -2.00 9.19 1.20
C CYS A 42 -3.40 9.58 1.69
N LEU A 43 -3.66 10.88 1.72
CA LEU A 43 -4.93 11.46 2.14
C LEU A 43 -5.61 12.12 0.94
N SER A 44 -6.93 12.34 1.03
CA SER A 44 -7.66 13.14 0.04
C SER A 44 -7.13 14.59 0.00
N PRO A 45 -7.19 15.30 -1.15
CA PRO A 45 -6.86 16.73 -1.21
C PRO A 45 -7.70 17.58 -0.23
N ASP A 46 -8.95 17.19 0.01
CA ASP A 46 -9.92 17.83 0.91
C ASP A 46 -10.06 17.12 2.26
N PHE A 47 -8.99 16.45 2.73
CA PHE A 47 -9.03 15.69 3.98
C PHE A 47 -9.45 16.54 5.19
N ASP A 48 -10.51 16.10 5.88
CA ASP A 48 -11.00 16.68 7.13
C ASP A 48 -10.63 15.76 8.31
N PRO A 49 -9.77 16.19 9.25
CA PRO A 49 -9.37 15.35 10.38
C PRO A 49 -10.52 14.97 11.32
N ASN A 50 -11.70 15.62 11.21
CA ASN A 50 -12.88 15.33 12.03
C ASN A 50 -13.82 14.29 11.39
N LYS A 51 -13.62 13.98 10.09
CA LYS A 51 -14.39 12.95 9.38
C LYS A 51 -13.74 11.57 9.55
N LYS A 52 -14.57 10.52 9.55
CA LYS A 52 -14.09 9.13 9.53
C LYS A 52 -13.95 8.63 8.10
N TYR A 53 -12.85 7.93 7.83
CA TYR A 53 -12.51 7.40 6.52
C TYR A 53 -12.26 5.90 6.59
N PRO A 54 -12.69 5.10 5.60
CA PRO A 54 -12.20 3.75 5.42
C PRO A 54 -10.69 3.74 5.13
N LEU A 55 -9.99 2.72 5.66
CA LEU A 55 -8.56 2.51 5.45
C LEU A 55 -8.35 1.44 4.37
N ILE A 56 -7.51 1.75 3.38
CA ILE A 56 -6.91 0.76 2.49
C ILE A 56 -5.46 0.56 2.90
N VAL A 57 -5.11 -0.67 3.25
CA VAL A 57 -3.72 -1.10 3.40
C VAL A 57 -3.24 -1.57 2.03
N TYR A 58 -2.36 -0.81 1.42
CA TYR A 58 -1.97 -0.95 0.03
C TYR A 58 -0.52 -1.42 -0.06
N TYR A 59 -0.31 -2.61 -0.61
CA TYR A 59 1.02 -3.20 -0.77
C TYR A 59 1.05 -4.02 -2.06
N TYR A 60 2.25 -4.28 -2.57
CA TYR A 60 2.46 -5.19 -3.68
C TYR A 60 2.76 -6.59 -3.14
N GLY A 61 2.12 -7.61 -3.70
CA GLY A 61 2.38 -9.00 -3.35
C GLY A 61 3.70 -9.49 -3.94
N GLY A 62 4.58 -10.09 -3.14
CA GLY A 62 5.91 -10.53 -3.56
C GLY A 62 7.00 -9.58 -3.03
N THR A 63 8.00 -9.26 -3.87
CA THR A 63 9.19 -8.50 -3.44
C THR A 63 9.33 -7.12 -4.09
N THR A 64 8.52 -6.79 -5.10
CA THR A 64 8.61 -5.50 -5.79
C THR A 64 8.04 -4.37 -4.92
N PRO A 65 8.67 -3.19 -4.86
CA PRO A 65 8.12 -2.05 -4.14
C PRO A 65 6.81 -1.55 -4.75
N THR A 66 5.84 -1.21 -3.90
CA THR A 66 4.69 -0.42 -4.34
C THR A 66 5.15 0.97 -4.77
N THR A 67 4.80 1.36 -6.00
CA THR A 67 5.35 2.58 -6.60
C THR A 67 4.76 3.85 -5.98
N ARG A 68 5.42 4.99 -6.26
CA ARG A 68 4.91 6.32 -5.94
C ARG A 68 4.17 6.98 -7.11
N GLY A 69 4.05 6.28 -8.23
CA GLY A 69 3.47 6.82 -9.45
C GLY A 69 1.94 6.86 -9.42
N ILE A 70 1.40 7.69 -10.31
CA ILE A 70 -0.04 7.82 -10.59
C ILE A 70 -0.42 7.28 -11.98
N GLY A 71 0.54 6.65 -12.67
CA GLY A 71 0.37 6.15 -14.04
C GLY A 71 -0.35 4.79 -14.14
N ILE A 72 -0.77 4.20 -13.01
CA ILE A 72 -1.53 2.95 -13.01
C ILE A 72 -2.99 3.22 -12.61
N PRO A 73 -3.95 2.44 -13.14
CA PRO A 73 -5.38 2.64 -12.86
C PRO A 73 -5.76 2.52 -11.39
N TYR A 74 -4.95 1.86 -10.56
CA TYR A 74 -5.26 1.59 -9.15
C TYR A 74 -4.22 2.19 -8.21
N CYS A 75 -3.80 3.43 -8.45
CA CYS A 75 -2.82 4.11 -7.59
C CYS A 75 -3.45 4.64 -6.29
N ALA A 76 -2.62 4.88 -5.27
CA ALA A 76 -3.08 5.40 -3.98
C ALA A 76 -3.86 6.73 -4.08
N GLN A 77 -3.49 7.61 -5.02
CA GLN A 77 -4.18 8.88 -5.26
C GLN A 77 -5.62 8.69 -5.78
N LEU A 78 -5.89 7.62 -6.54
CA LEU A 78 -7.25 7.33 -7.00
C LEU A 78 -8.16 6.94 -5.84
N PHE A 79 -7.67 6.11 -4.93
CA PHE A 79 -8.43 5.71 -3.75
C PHE A 79 -8.58 6.88 -2.78
N ALA A 80 -7.52 7.66 -2.58
CA ALA A 80 -7.56 8.84 -1.73
C ALA A 80 -8.62 9.87 -2.18
N SER A 81 -8.76 10.10 -3.49
CA SER A 81 -9.80 10.98 -4.04
C SER A 81 -11.24 10.46 -3.88
N ARG A 82 -11.43 9.24 -3.34
CA ARG A 82 -12.73 8.63 -3.01
C ARG A 82 -12.93 8.50 -1.51
N ASP A 83 -12.34 9.41 -0.74
CA ASP A 83 -12.43 9.40 0.72
C ASP A 83 -11.87 8.10 1.37
N TYR A 84 -10.78 7.55 0.83
CA TYR A 84 -10.02 6.54 1.57
C TYR A 84 -8.77 7.17 2.16
N VAL A 85 -8.42 6.77 3.39
CA VAL A 85 -7.03 6.89 3.84
C VAL A 85 -6.29 5.68 3.27
N VAL A 86 -5.20 5.91 2.55
CA VAL A 86 -4.41 4.83 1.97
C VAL A 86 -3.07 4.74 2.68
N TYR A 87 -2.85 3.64 3.39
CA TYR A 87 -1.55 3.33 3.97
C TYR A 87 -0.78 2.43 3.01
N VAL A 88 0.24 2.98 2.36
CA VAL A 88 1.14 2.22 1.49
C VAL A 88 2.32 1.73 2.32
N ILE A 89 2.46 0.41 2.45
CA ILE A 89 3.48 -0.24 3.27
C ILE A 89 4.47 -1.03 2.40
N GLN A 90 5.76 -0.96 2.76
CA GLN A 90 6.85 -1.69 2.10
C GLN A 90 7.38 -2.74 3.09
N PRO A 91 6.76 -3.93 3.17
CA PRO A 91 7.10 -4.93 4.19
C PRO A 91 8.47 -5.57 3.93
N SER A 92 8.99 -6.27 4.94
CA SER A 92 10.24 -7.03 4.85
C SER A 92 10.27 -7.93 3.62
N GLY A 93 11.41 -7.96 2.93
CA GLY A 93 11.56 -8.66 1.66
C GLY A 93 11.37 -7.79 0.42
N THR A 94 10.87 -6.56 0.59
CA THR A 94 10.79 -5.59 -0.52
C THR A 94 12.18 -5.20 -1.00
N ILE A 95 12.44 -5.31 -2.30
CA ILE A 95 13.73 -4.93 -2.91
C ILE A 95 13.92 -3.40 -2.91
N ALA A 96 15.18 -2.98 -3.09
CA ALA A 96 15.64 -1.59 -3.00
C ALA A 96 15.69 -0.98 -1.58
N PHE A 97 15.60 -1.81 -0.54
CA PHE A 97 15.73 -1.44 0.88
C PHE A 97 16.97 -2.05 1.57
N SER A 98 18.02 -2.35 0.79
CA SER A 98 19.20 -3.18 1.13
C SER A 98 19.06 -4.66 0.80
N GLN A 99 20.21 -5.33 0.68
CA GLN A 99 20.28 -6.77 0.45
C GLN A 99 19.72 -7.57 1.63
N GLU A 100 20.06 -7.18 2.86
CA GLU A 100 19.60 -7.85 4.08
C GLU A 100 18.07 -7.78 4.20
N PHE A 101 17.51 -6.58 4.03
CA PHE A 101 16.06 -6.40 4.06
C PHE A 101 15.35 -7.20 2.95
N SER A 102 15.95 -7.29 1.77
CA SER A 102 15.41 -8.10 0.65
C SER A 102 15.46 -9.60 0.96
N ALA A 103 16.52 -10.06 1.63
CA ALA A 103 16.70 -11.46 2.00
C ALA A 103 15.67 -11.97 3.03
N HIS A 104 15.02 -11.06 3.77
CA HIS A 104 13.94 -11.39 4.69
C HIS A 104 12.74 -12.12 4.03
N HIS A 105 12.61 -12.10 2.70
CA HIS A 105 11.57 -12.84 1.99
C HIS A 105 11.86 -14.34 1.88
N VAL A 106 13.14 -14.73 1.87
CA VAL A 106 13.57 -16.10 1.61
C VAL A 106 13.05 -17.02 2.72
N ASN A 107 12.29 -18.05 2.33
CA ASN A 107 11.64 -19.00 3.25
C ASN A 107 10.69 -18.36 4.29
N ALA A 108 10.27 -17.10 4.09
CA ALA A 108 9.48 -16.34 5.07
C ALA A 108 8.37 -15.47 4.47
N TRP A 109 8.16 -15.55 3.14
CA TRP A 109 7.23 -14.76 2.32
C TRP A 109 5.80 -14.57 2.86
N ARG A 110 5.32 -15.48 3.71
CA ARG A 110 4.02 -15.38 4.40
C ARG A 110 4.12 -14.81 5.81
N LYS A 111 4.94 -15.39 6.69
CA LYS A 111 4.87 -15.15 8.13
C LYS A 111 5.39 -13.77 8.50
N ARG A 112 6.59 -13.41 8.02
CA ARG A 112 7.23 -12.14 8.39
C ARG A 112 6.51 -10.97 7.74
N THR A 113 6.29 -11.04 6.43
CA THR A 113 5.57 -10.04 5.65
C THR A 113 4.16 -9.76 6.21
N ALA A 114 3.40 -10.81 6.54
CA ALA A 114 2.06 -10.62 7.10
C ALA A 114 2.11 -9.99 8.49
N ASN A 115 3.10 -10.34 9.32
CA ASN A 115 3.27 -9.70 10.62
C ASN A 115 3.57 -8.21 10.49
N ASP A 116 4.46 -7.81 9.55
CA ASP A 116 4.74 -6.40 9.29
C ASP A 116 3.46 -5.65 8.88
N ILE A 117 2.65 -6.24 7.99
CA ILE A 117 1.39 -5.64 7.53
C ILE A 117 0.39 -5.50 8.68
N ILE A 118 0.20 -6.56 9.49
CA ILE A 118 -0.74 -6.56 10.61
C ILE A 118 -0.29 -5.58 11.69
N GLU A 119 0.98 -5.61 12.07
CA GLU A 119 1.55 -4.74 13.09
C GLU A 119 1.51 -3.28 12.65
N GLY A 120 1.96 -3.00 11.42
CA GLY A 120 1.89 -1.67 10.81
C GLY A 120 0.47 -1.13 10.76
N THR A 121 -0.52 -1.95 10.38
CA THR A 121 -1.93 -1.55 10.35
C THR A 121 -2.47 -1.22 11.75
N LYS A 122 -2.15 -2.04 12.75
CA LYS A 122 -2.54 -1.79 14.15
C LYS A 122 -1.92 -0.51 14.70
N LEU A 123 -0.63 -0.28 14.44
CA LEU A 123 0.06 0.93 14.86
C LEU A 123 -0.47 2.17 14.12
N PHE A 124 -0.73 2.05 12.81
CA PHE A 124 -1.27 3.12 11.98
C PHE A 124 -2.64 3.58 12.48
N THR A 125 -3.53 2.63 12.74
CA THR A 125 -4.86 2.92 13.29
C THR A 125 -4.82 3.37 14.74
N LYS A 126 -3.82 2.96 15.53
CA LYS A 126 -3.67 3.38 16.92
C LYS A 126 -3.05 4.77 17.08
N GLN A 127 -2.21 5.21 16.14
CA GLN A 127 -1.53 6.50 16.21
C GLN A 127 -2.22 7.59 15.39
N GLY A 128 -3.05 7.22 14.41
CA GLY A 128 -3.94 8.16 13.72
C GLY A 128 -5.10 8.60 14.61
N SER A 129 -5.58 9.83 14.42
CA SER A 129 -6.77 10.38 15.09
C SER A 129 -8.10 9.69 14.69
N LEU A 130 -8.03 8.56 13.99
CA LEU A 130 -9.13 7.88 13.32
C LEU A 130 -9.32 6.48 13.94
N PHE A 131 -10.13 6.36 15.00
CA PHE A 131 -10.35 5.09 15.69
C PHE A 131 -11.74 4.45 15.42
N ASN A 132 -11.70 3.17 15.04
CA ASN A 132 -12.41 2.02 15.62
C ASN A 132 -12.03 0.75 14.83
N ILE A 133 -10.95 0.07 15.22
CA ILE A 133 -10.50 -1.18 14.57
C ILE A 133 -11.32 -2.41 15.04
N ASP A 134 -12.08 -2.28 16.13
CA ASP A 134 -12.77 -3.39 16.81
C ASP A 134 -14.12 -3.77 16.16
N LYS A 135 -14.39 -3.33 14.92
CA LYS A 135 -15.67 -3.55 14.19
C LYS A 135 -15.50 -4.09 12.77
N ILE A 136 -14.33 -4.66 12.45
CA ILE A 136 -13.99 -5.13 11.10
C ILE A 136 -14.65 -6.51 10.84
N ASN A 137 -15.84 -6.50 10.23
CA ASN A 137 -16.49 -7.65 9.56
C ASN A 137 -16.23 -7.61 8.04
N THR A 138 -15.04 -7.15 7.62
CA THR A 138 -14.76 -6.69 6.26
C THR A 138 -15.13 -7.73 5.19
N PRO A 139 -16.07 -7.40 4.29
CA PRO A 139 -16.34 -8.21 3.12
C PRO A 139 -15.07 -8.38 2.29
N LEU A 140 -14.72 -9.63 1.97
CA LEU A 140 -13.58 -9.94 1.11
C LEU A 140 -14.01 -9.93 -0.36
N LEU A 141 -13.36 -9.10 -1.17
CA LEU A 141 -13.46 -9.15 -2.64
C LEU A 141 -12.24 -9.89 -3.20
N LEU A 142 -12.49 -10.95 -3.96
CA LEU A 142 -11.48 -11.70 -4.69
C LEU A 142 -11.60 -11.35 -6.18
N LEU A 143 -10.48 -10.96 -6.81
CA LEU A 143 -10.39 -10.68 -8.24
C LEU A 143 -9.31 -11.59 -8.85
N HIS A 144 -9.64 -12.31 -9.93
CA HIS A 144 -8.72 -13.19 -10.65
C HIS A 144 -9.07 -13.19 -12.14
N ASP A 145 -8.06 -13.25 -13.01
CA ASP A 145 -8.27 -13.47 -14.44
C ASP A 145 -8.28 -14.98 -14.75
N THR A 146 -9.31 -15.45 -15.46
CA THR A 146 -9.45 -16.84 -15.90
C THR A 146 -8.30 -17.36 -16.76
N VAL A 147 -7.51 -16.47 -17.37
CA VAL A 147 -6.37 -16.83 -18.24
C VAL A 147 -5.00 -16.49 -17.65
N ASP A 148 -4.91 -16.23 -16.34
CA ASP A 148 -3.63 -15.95 -15.68
C ASP A 148 -2.69 -17.17 -15.73
N THR A 149 -1.53 -17.01 -16.38
CA THR A 149 -0.51 -18.05 -16.55
C THR A 149 0.56 -18.06 -15.46
N TYR A 150 0.60 -17.04 -14.61
CA TYR A 150 1.56 -16.92 -13.50
C TYR A 150 0.97 -17.42 -12.18
N VAL A 151 -0.31 -17.09 -11.91
CA VAL A 151 -1.06 -17.58 -10.74
C VAL A 151 -2.30 -18.30 -11.24
N PRO A 152 -2.33 -19.65 -11.21
CA PRO A 152 -3.48 -20.40 -11.68
C PRO A 152 -4.77 -20.05 -10.92
N ILE A 153 -5.89 -19.95 -11.64
CA ILE A 153 -7.21 -19.65 -11.04
C ILE A 153 -7.63 -20.65 -9.94
N GLY A 154 -7.07 -21.87 -9.96
CA GLY A 154 -7.29 -22.88 -8.93
C GLY A 154 -6.99 -22.40 -7.51
N GLU A 155 -5.98 -21.54 -7.33
CA GLU A 155 -5.63 -20.98 -6.02
C GLU A 155 -6.77 -20.14 -5.42
N ASN A 156 -7.42 -19.32 -6.27
CA ASN A 156 -8.50 -18.45 -5.84
C ASN A 156 -9.79 -19.24 -5.56
N ILE A 157 -10.07 -20.27 -6.36
CA ILE A 157 -11.21 -21.19 -6.14
C ILE A 157 -11.03 -21.96 -4.82
N GLN A 158 -9.83 -22.44 -4.52
CA GLN A 158 -9.55 -23.13 -3.25
C GLN A 158 -9.77 -22.20 -2.05
N LEU A 159 -9.26 -20.96 -2.14
CA LEU A 159 -9.46 -19.95 -1.09
C LEU A 159 -10.96 -19.64 -0.89
N PHE A 160 -11.69 -19.40 -1.98
CA PHE A 160 -13.12 -19.13 -1.93
C PHE A 160 -13.91 -20.29 -1.29
N ASN A 161 -13.60 -21.53 -1.66
CA ASN A 161 -14.26 -22.71 -1.08
C ASN A 161 -13.94 -22.87 0.42
N ALA A 162 -12.70 -22.58 0.83
CA ALA A 162 -12.30 -22.64 2.23
C ALA A 162 -12.99 -21.56 3.10
N LEU A 163 -13.34 -20.41 2.51
CA LEU A 163 -14.02 -19.30 3.19
C LEU A 163 -15.55 -19.42 3.23
N LYS A 164 -16.12 -20.38 2.49
CA LYS A 164 -17.58 -20.61 2.40
C LYS A 164 -18.13 -21.53 3.51
N ILE A 165 -17.27 -22.09 4.34
CA ILE A 165 -17.59 -22.99 5.46
C ILE A 165 -17.74 -22.17 6.73
#